data_AF-A0A1B6F228-F1
#
_entry.id   AF-A0A1B6F228-F1
#
_cell.length_a   1.000
_cell.length_b   1.000
_cell.length_c   1.000
_cell.angle_alpha   90.00
_cell.angle_beta   90.00
_cell.angle_gamma   90.00
#
_symmetry.space_group_name_H-M   'P 1'
#
loop_
_entity.id
_entity.type
_entity.pdbx_description
1 polymer ?
#
loop_
_entity_poly.entity_id
_entity_poly.type
_entity_poly.pdbx_seq_one_letter_code
_entity_poly.pdbx_strand_id
1 'polypeptide(L)'
;LPRLSTSKAFYLRQLWMYNFGTHILTKEGDNAVFCSWTEDQAARGSSEIFSCLLTVLELEESVKNKDHLIIWSDSCAGQNKNFLLVCLYQYLIQKGLFKIIDHKFPEVGHTY
;
A
#
# COMPACT_ATOMS: atom_id res chain seq x y z
N LEU A 1 -15.97 -5.04 13.74
CA LEU A 1 -15.54 -5.88 14.88
C LEU A 1 -16.78 -6.40 15.61
N PRO A 2 -16.81 -7.68 16.03
CA PRO A 2 -17.97 -8.26 16.70
C PRO A 2 -18.22 -7.60 18.07
N ARG A 3 -19.48 -7.31 18.40
CA ARG A 3 -19.89 -6.85 19.73
C ARG A 3 -19.97 -8.05 20.67
N LEU A 4 -19.05 -8.14 21.62
CA LEU A 4 -19.03 -9.20 22.62
C LEU A 4 -19.69 -8.71 23.93
N SER A 5 -20.58 -9.54 24.49
CA SER A 5 -21.34 -9.27 25.72
C SER A 5 -20.58 -9.60 27.01
N THR A 6 -19.35 -10.11 26.91
CA THR A 6 -18.54 -10.58 28.05
C THR A 6 -17.14 -9.98 28.02
N SER A 7 -16.64 -9.55 29.18
CA SER A 7 -15.32 -8.91 29.32
C SER A 7 -14.14 -9.87 29.13
N LYS A 8 -14.37 -11.18 29.01
CA LYS A 8 -13.29 -12.18 28.87
C LYS A 8 -12.37 -11.90 27.68
N ALA A 9 -12.93 -11.42 26.56
CA ALA A 9 -12.15 -11.07 25.37
C ALA A 9 -11.19 -9.88 25.59
N PHE A 10 -11.44 -9.03 26.59
CA PHE A 10 -10.53 -7.93 26.94
C PHE A 10 -9.19 -8.44 27.48
N TYR A 11 -9.19 -9.61 28.13
CA TYR A 11 -7.99 -10.21 28.75
C TYR A 11 -7.25 -11.20 27.83
N LEU A 12 -7.80 -11.48 26.65
CA LEU A 12 -7.16 -12.34 25.66
C LEU A 12 -6.30 -11.52 24.70
N ARG A 13 -5.30 -12.17 24.09
CA ARG A 13 -4.48 -11.55 23.04
C ARG A 13 -5.40 -11.11 21.89
N GLN A 14 -5.34 -9.82 21.56
CA GLN A 14 -6.10 -9.26 20.46
C GLN A 14 -5.45 -9.66 19.13
N LEU A 15 -6.30 -9.98 18.15
CA LEU A 15 -5.88 -10.26 16.78
C LEU A 15 -5.36 -8.99 16.13
N TRP A 16 -4.19 -9.07 15.50
CA TRP A 16 -3.65 -7.95 14.74
C TRP A 16 -4.37 -7.82 13.40
N MET A 17 -4.89 -6.62 13.14
CA MET A 17 -5.44 -6.23 11.84
C MET A 17 -4.51 -5.19 11.22
N TYR A 18 -3.97 -5.54 10.06
CA TYR A 18 -3.11 -4.67 9.27
C TYR A 18 -3.95 -3.95 8.23
N ASN A 19 -3.57 -2.71 7.94
CA ASN A 19 -4.21 -1.88 6.94
C ASN A 19 -3.14 -1.11 6.16
N PHE A 20 -3.21 -1.18 4.84
CA PHE A 20 -2.41 -0.39 3.91
C PHE A 20 -3.35 0.51 3.11
N GLY A 21 -3.27 1.82 3.35
CA GLY A 21 -4.07 2.81 2.65
C GLY A 21 -3.29 3.43 1.50
N THR A 22 -3.88 3.41 0.31
CA THR A 22 -3.35 4.09 -0.88
C THR A 22 -4.29 5.23 -1.25
N HIS A 23 -3.78 6.45 -1.23
CA HIS A 23 -4.50 7.62 -1.71
C HIS A 23 -4.12 7.90 -3.17
N ILE A 24 -5.10 7.92 -4.05
CA ILE A 24 -4.95 8.05 -5.49
C ILE A 24 -5.48 9.41 -5.90
N LEU A 25 -4.60 10.20 -6.50
CA LEU A 25 -4.90 11.55 -6.97
C LEU A 25 -4.85 11.52 -8.49
N THR A 26 -6.01 11.72 -9.13
CA THR A 26 -6.08 11.88 -10.58
C THR A 26 -6.76 13.20 -10.93
N LYS A 27 -6.69 13.59 -12.21
CA LYS A 27 -7.44 14.78 -12.68
C LYS A 27 -8.95 14.58 -12.61
N GLU A 28 -9.41 13.33 -12.66
CA GLU A 28 -10.84 12.99 -12.63
C GLU A 28 -11.41 13.00 -11.21
N GLY A 29 -10.57 12.82 -10.19
CA GLY A 29 -10.96 12.90 -8.79
C GLY A 29 -9.97 12.23 -7.84
N ASP A 30 -10.34 12.23 -6.57
CA ASP A 30 -9.58 11.63 -5.48
C ASP A 30 -10.24 10.33 -5.04
N ASN A 31 -9.46 9.26 -4.92
CA ASN A 31 -9.93 7.98 -4.40
C ASN A 31 -8.98 7.44 -3.32
N ALA A 32 -9.52 6.72 -2.34
CA ALA A 32 -8.75 6.08 -1.29
C ALA A 32 -9.11 4.59 -1.25
N VAL A 33 -8.09 3.75 -1.48
CA VAL A 33 -8.23 2.29 -1.45
C VAL A 33 -7.50 1.75 -0.24
N PHE A 34 -8.16 0.85 0.50
CA PHE A 34 -7.61 0.24 1.70
C PHE A 34 -7.48 -1.27 1.51
N CYS A 35 -6.26 -1.78 1.61
CA CYS A 35 -5.98 -3.21 1.69
C CYS A 35 -5.87 -3.59 3.17
N SER A 36 -6.79 -4.41 3.66
CA SER A 36 -6.81 -4.87 5.04
C SER A 36 -6.66 -6.38 5.12
N TRP A 37 -5.85 -6.86 6.06
CA TRP A 37 -5.65 -8.29 6.31
C TRP A 37 -5.33 -8.54 7.78
N THR A 38 -5.46 -9.78 8.23
CA THR A 38 -5.21 -10.19 9.62
C THR A 38 -3.91 -10.97 9.76
N GLU A 39 -3.36 -11.07 10.98
CA GLU A 39 -2.09 -11.79 11.23
C GLU A 39 -2.09 -13.28 10.89
N ASP A 40 -3.26 -13.91 10.76
CA ASP A 40 -3.40 -15.28 10.27
C ASP A 40 -3.29 -15.39 8.74
N GLN A 41 -3.50 -14.30 8.01
CA GLN A 41 -3.46 -14.29 6.54
C GLN A 41 -2.05 -14.03 6.02
N ALA A 42 -1.38 -13.01 6.53
CA ALA A 42 -0.04 -12.62 6.11
C ALA A 42 0.66 -11.75 7.16
N ALA A 43 1.98 -11.57 7.01
CA ALA A 43 2.78 -10.72 7.87
C ALA A 43 2.60 -9.22 7.50
N ARG A 44 3.47 -8.35 8.03
CA ARG A 44 3.46 -6.90 7.74
C ARG A 44 4.77 -6.44 7.06
N GLY A 45 5.31 -7.30 6.20
CA GLY A 45 6.58 -7.07 5.52
C GLY A 45 6.41 -6.35 4.18
N SER A 46 7.53 -6.15 3.49
CA SER A 46 7.57 -5.52 2.17
C SER A 46 6.77 -6.29 1.11
N SER A 47 6.67 -7.62 1.23
CA SER A 47 5.95 -8.47 0.27
C SER A 47 4.44 -8.21 0.31
N GLU A 48 3.86 -8.02 1.49
CA GLU A 48 2.45 -7.68 1.63
C GLU A 48 2.17 -6.28 1.09
N ILE A 49 3.05 -5.32 1.34
CA ILE A 49 2.94 -3.95 0.79
C ILE A 49 3.03 -3.98 -0.74
N PHE A 50 3.99 -4.73 -1.30
CA PHE A 50 4.13 -4.95 -2.74
C PHE A 50 2.84 -5.53 -3.34
N SER A 51 2.28 -6.57 -2.72
CA SER A 51 1.07 -7.23 -3.21
C SER A 51 -0.14 -6.30 -3.17
N CYS A 52 -0.27 -5.51 -2.10
CA CYS A 52 -1.34 -4.53 -1.97
C CYS A 52 -1.22 -3.45 -3.05
N LEU A 53 -0.02 -2.87 -3.23
CA LEU A 53 0.21 -1.84 -4.23
C LEU A 53 -0.02 -2.35 -5.65
N LEU A 54 0.46 -3.56 -5.98
CA LEU A 54 0.20 -4.18 -7.27
C LEU A 54 -1.30 -4.35 -7.52
N THR A 55 -2.02 -4.87 -6.51
CA THR A 55 -3.47 -5.08 -6.59
C THR A 55 -4.21 -3.76 -6.83
N VAL A 56 -3.85 -2.70 -6.11
CA VAL A 56 -4.44 -1.37 -6.32
C VAL A 56 -4.17 -0.86 -7.73
N LEU A 57 -2.92 -0.94 -8.21
CA LEU A 57 -2.54 -0.42 -9.54
C LEU A 57 -3.15 -1.22 -10.70
N GLU A 58 -3.47 -2.50 -10.51
CA GLU A 58 -4.11 -3.33 -11.54
C GLU A 58 -5.64 -3.20 -11.55
N LEU A 59 -6.27 -3.07 -10.39
CA LEU A 59 -7.73 -3.03 -10.26
C LEU A 59 -8.31 -1.64 -10.42
N GLU A 60 -7.58 -0.60 -10.01
CA GLU A 60 -8.13 0.75 -9.98
C GLU A 60 -8.18 1.37 -11.38
N GLU A 61 -9.39 1.57 -11.89
CA GLU A 61 -9.63 2.10 -13.25
C GLU A 61 -9.07 3.51 -13.44
N SER A 62 -9.08 4.34 -12.39
CA SER A 62 -8.59 5.72 -12.45
C SER A 62 -7.10 5.82 -12.76
N VAL A 63 -6.33 4.76 -12.48
CA VAL A 63 -4.90 4.68 -12.76
C VAL A 63 -4.61 4.10 -14.15
N LYS A 64 -5.59 3.45 -14.79
CA LYS A 64 -5.40 2.86 -16.12
C LYS A 64 -5.21 3.93 -17.19
N ASN A 65 -4.44 3.57 -18.22
CA ASN A 65 -4.10 4.43 -19.36
C ASN A 65 -3.34 5.73 -18.99
N LYS A 66 -2.75 5.80 -17.79
CA LYS A 66 -1.83 6.88 -17.42
C LYS A 66 -0.41 6.41 -17.70
N ASP A 67 0.36 7.21 -18.46
CA ASP A 67 1.74 6.86 -18.81
C ASP A 67 2.75 7.10 -17.68
N HIS A 68 2.44 8.01 -16.75
CA HIS A 68 3.36 8.47 -15.71
C HIS A 68 2.75 8.30 -14.33
N LEU A 69 3.41 7.50 -13.50
CA LEU A 69 3.04 7.25 -12.12
C LEU A 69 3.99 7.99 -11.18
N ILE A 70 3.45 8.76 -10.23
CA ILE A 70 4.22 9.41 -9.18
C ILE A 70 3.76 8.83 -7.84
N ILE A 71 4.68 8.20 -7.11
CA ILE A 71 4.43 7.58 -5.81
C ILE A 71 5.10 8.41 -4.74
N TRP A 72 4.35 8.71 -3.69
CA TRP A 72 4.87 9.31 -2.46
C TRP A 72 4.71 8.32 -1.31
N SER A 73 5.79 8.05 -0.58
CA SER A 73 5.74 7.20 0.61
C SER A 73 6.75 7.66 1.66
N ASP A 74 6.60 7.19 2.89
CA ASP A 74 7.62 7.37 3.92
C ASP A 74 8.91 6.59 3.58
N SER A 75 9.99 6.90 4.28
CA SER A 75 11.31 6.27 4.07
C SER A 75 11.48 4.94 4.81
N CYS A 76 10.40 4.24 5.16
CA CYS A 76 10.47 2.99 5.92
C CYS A 76 11.13 1.88 5.09
N ALA A 77 12.38 1.53 5.41
CA ALA A 77 13.14 0.52 4.66
C ALA A 77 12.44 -0.86 4.62
N GLY A 78 11.82 -1.27 5.73
CA GLY A 78 11.12 -2.56 5.82
C GLY A 78 9.87 -2.68 4.95
N GLN A 79 9.33 -1.55 4.46
CA GLN A 79 8.04 -1.53 3.76
C GLN A 79 8.12 -0.80 2.43
N ASN A 80 8.54 0.47 2.46
CA ASN A 80 8.40 1.42 1.36
C ASN A 80 9.72 1.82 0.70
N LYS A 81 10.88 1.49 1.29
CA LYS A 81 12.20 1.84 0.74
C LYS A 81 13.11 0.62 0.66
N ASN A 82 12.75 -0.32 -0.22
CA ASN A 82 13.48 -1.58 -0.42
C ASN A 82 13.55 -1.98 -1.90
N PHE A 83 14.39 -2.97 -2.17
CA PHE A 83 14.60 -3.54 -3.50
C PHE A 83 13.35 -4.16 -4.11
N LEU A 84 12.45 -4.71 -3.29
CA LEU A 84 11.24 -5.37 -3.79
C LEU A 84 10.29 -4.37 -4.48
N LEU A 85 10.19 -3.15 -3.97
CA LEU A 85 9.45 -2.08 -4.64
C LEU A 85 10.07 -1.66 -5.97
N VAL A 86 11.40 -1.63 -6.06
CA VAL A 86 12.08 -1.35 -7.34
C VAL A 86 11.76 -2.45 -8.36
N CYS A 87 11.75 -3.72 -7.95
CA CYS A 87 11.32 -4.83 -8.79
C CYS A 87 9.86 -4.69 -9.25
N LEU A 88 8.97 -4.18 -8.38
CA LEU A 88 7.58 -3.89 -8.76
C LEU A 88 7.54 -2.90 -9.92
N TYR A 89 8.25 -1.79 -9.79
CA TYR A 89 8.25 -0.72 -10.78
C TYR A 89 8.77 -1.23 -12.12
N GLN A 90 9.85 -2.02 -12.10
CA GLN A 90 10.36 -2.66 -13.30
C GLN A 90 9.33 -3.60 -13.93
N TYR A 91 8.65 -4.43 -13.13
CA TYR A 91 7.59 -5.31 -13.62
C TYR A 91 6.44 -4.53 -14.28
N LEU A 92 5.98 -3.44 -13.65
CA LEU A 92 4.89 -2.61 -14.18
C LEU A 92 5.26 -1.95 -15.52
N ILE A 93 6.51 -1.49 -15.66
CA ILE A 93 7.02 -0.93 -16.92
C ILE A 93 7.11 -2.02 -17.99
N GLN A 94 7.62 -3.20 -17.65
CA GLN A 94 7.72 -4.33 -18.58
C GLN A 94 6.35 -4.84 -19.05
N LYS A 95 5.34 -4.78 -18.19
CA LYS A 95 3.94 -5.10 -18.55
C LYS A 95 3.30 -4.03 -19.44
N GLY A 96 3.96 -2.88 -19.65
CA GLY A 96 3.43 -1.76 -20.43
C GLY A 96 2.33 -0.97 -19.72
N LEU A 97 2.19 -1.10 -18.40
CA LEU A 97 1.20 -0.35 -17.61
C LEU A 97 1.58 1.12 -17.47
N PHE A 98 2.89 1.40 -17.30
CA PHE A 98 3.43 2.74 -17.16
C PHE A 98 4.71 2.87 -17.99
N LYS A 99 5.00 4.09 -18.48
CA LYS A 99 6.27 4.42 -19.15
C LYS A 99 7.29 5.00 -18.19
N ILE A 100 6.82 5.77 -17.21
CA ILE A 100 7.67 6.48 -16.24
C ILE A 100 7.07 6.26 -14.85
N ILE A 101 7.93 5.91 -13.88
CA ILE A 101 7.55 5.79 -12.47
C ILE A 101 8.55 6.61 -11.65
N ASP A 102 8.05 7.63 -10.96
CA ASP A 102 8.83 8.42 -9.99
C ASP A 102 8.43 8.02 -8.57
N HIS A 103 9.40 7.56 -7.78
CA HIS A 103 9.18 7.28 -6.36
C HIS A 103 9.87 8.34 -5.50
N LYS A 104 9.05 9.14 -4.80
CA LYS A 104 9.47 10.29 -4.01
C LYS A 104 9.28 10.01 -2.53
N PHE A 105 10.22 10.50 -1.73
CA PHE A 105 10.20 10.41 -0.28
C PHE A 105 10.21 11.82 0.32
N PRO A 106 9.45 12.08 1.39
CA PRO A 106 9.57 13.33 2.15
C PRO A 106 10.98 13.52 2.70
N GLU A 107 11.42 14.77 2.81
CA GLU A 107 12.67 15.12 3.49
C GLU A 107 12.57 14.82 4.99
N VAL A 108 13.68 14.35 5.56
CA VAL A 108 13.79 14.03 6.99
C VAL A 108 13.63 15.32 7.80
N GLY A 109 12.75 15.31 8.81
CA GLY A 109 12.50 16.47 9.67
C GLY A 109 11.30 17.35 9.25
N HIS A 110 10.65 17.03 8.13
CA HIS A 110 9.41 17.68 7.68
C HIS A 110 8.17 16.78 7.81
N THR A 111 8.30 15.67 8.53
CA THR A 111 7.20 14.77 8.90
C THR A 111 6.82 15.10 10.35
N TYR A 112 5.70 15.80 10.54
CA TYR A 112 5.16 16.14 11.86
C TYR A 112 4.38 14.97 12.47
#